data_AF-A0A951NG53-F1
#
_entry.id   AF-A0A951NG53-F1
#
_cell.length_a   1.000
_cell.length_b   1.000
_cell.length_c   1.000
_cell.angle_alpha   90.00
_cell.angle_beta   90.00
_cell.angle_gamma   90.00
#
_symmetry.space_group_name_H-M   'P 1'
#
loop_
_entity.id
_entity.type
_entity.pdbx_description
1 polymer ?
#
loop_
_entity_poly.entity_id
_entity_poly.type
_entity_poly.pdbx_seq_one_letter_code
_entity_poly.pdbx_strand_id
1 'polypeptide(L)'
;MTGADRLRAELGAAMVGAGSALEAANSLCHACVDLLEVDGASISLMHEGNSRGTFGSSNELSRRLDSLQYTFGEGPCLDAVREGRPVLATDLSDPQDQRWPAFRDAMLESGVRAVFALPVAVASSYVGALDLFRSQKGEMTTEALTGGLMAAELAALPLLDLMTADVDWEGAGQGDDGWEQLASLERVEVYQATGMIMGAMEMGPSEALVRLRAHAYARGMTASELAWAVVERRLQLDVDDWSGDAGDVTGPAR
;
A
#
# COMPACT_ATOMS: atom_id res chain seq x y z
N MET A 1 18.96 14.18 26.83
CA MET A 1 18.29 13.59 25.66
C MET A 1 17.64 12.31 26.15
N THR A 2 16.32 12.22 26.08
CA THR A 2 15.58 11.01 26.46
C THR A 2 15.78 9.92 25.41
N GLY A 3 15.42 8.66 25.71
CA GLY A 3 15.46 7.57 24.71
C GLY A 3 14.61 7.88 23.48
N ALA A 4 13.44 8.50 23.69
CA ALA A 4 12.53 8.93 22.64
C ALA A 4 13.14 10.05 21.75
N ASP A 5 13.84 11.03 22.34
CA ASP A 5 14.52 12.07 21.56
C ASP A 5 15.63 11.49 20.68
N ARG A 6 16.37 10.49 21.20
CA ARG A 6 17.41 9.80 20.44
C ARG A 6 16.80 9.03 19.27
N LEU A 7 15.74 8.27 19.52
CA LEU A 7 15.06 7.48 18.49
C LEU A 7 14.52 8.37 17.36
N ARG A 8 13.89 9.50 17.71
CA ARG A 8 13.43 10.49 16.72
C ARG A 8 14.59 11.06 15.90
N ALA A 9 15.72 11.36 16.54
CA ALA A 9 16.89 11.88 15.86
C ALA A 9 17.51 10.85 14.90
N GLU A 10 17.56 9.57 15.29
CA GLU A 10 18.06 8.48 14.44
C GLU A 10 17.15 8.24 13.22
N LEU A 11 15.83 8.19 13.43
CA LEU A 11 14.84 8.09 12.34
C LEU A 11 14.92 9.29 11.38
N GLY A 12 15.03 10.51 11.92
CA GLY A 12 15.17 11.72 11.12
C GLY A 12 16.50 11.76 10.35
N ALA A 13 17.59 11.37 10.98
CA ALA A 13 18.93 11.33 10.38
C ALA A 13 19.01 10.34 9.21
N ALA A 14 18.25 9.24 9.24
CA ALA A 14 18.21 8.27 8.15
C ALA A 14 17.72 8.88 6.83
N MET A 15 16.85 9.89 6.88
CA MET A 15 16.36 10.59 5.70
C MET A 15 17.31 11.68 5.18
N VAL A 16 18.29 12.10 5.99
CA VAL A 16 19.20 13.18 5.63
C VAL A 16 20.15 12.73 4.52
N GLY A 17 20.26 13.55 3.47
CA GLY A 17 21.14 13.28 2.34
C GLY A 17 20.52 12.38 1.26
N ALA A 18 19.24 12.02 1.40
CA ALA A 18 18.47 11.44 0.30
C ALA A 18 18.41 12.42 -0.88
N GLY A 19 18.59 11.92 -2.10
CA GLY A 19 18.54 12.70 -3.33
C GLY A 19 17.12 12.92 -3.87
N SER A 20 16.12 12.24 -3.30
CA SER A 20 14.70 12.40 -3.62
C SER A 20 13.78 12.07 -2.45
N ALA A 21 12.52 12.47 -2.56
CA ALA A 21 11.46 12.14 -1.61
C ALA A 21 11.26 10.61 -1.44
N LEU A 22 11.33 9.84 -2.53
CA LEU A 22 11.22 8.37 -2.48
C LEU A 22 12.42 7.73 -1.78
N GLU A 23 13.63 8.23 -2.04
CA GLU A 23 14.83 7.77 -1.33
C GLU A 23 14.73 8.04 0.17
N ALA A 24 14.25 9.22 0.57
CA ALA A 24 14.01 9.54 1.98
C ALA A 24 12.98 8.60 2.61
N ALA A 25 11.87 8.31 1.91
CA ALA A 25 10.84 7.38 2.37
C ALA A 25 11.37 5.94 2.53
N ASN A 26 12.18 5.47 1.58
CA ASN A 26 12.84 4.17 1.66
C ASN A 26 13.82 4.11 2.85
N SER A 27 14.66 5.14 3.02
CA SER A 27 15.60 5.22 4.14
C SER A 27 14.90 5.23 5.49
N LEU A 28 13.76 5.92 5.60
CA LEU A 28 12.93 5.88 6.81
C LEU A 28 12.37 4.47 7.07
N CYS A 29 11.91 3.76 6.03
CA CYS A 29 11.46 2.37 6.17
C CYS A 29 12.59 1.44 6.62
N HIS A 30 13.81 1.60 6.08
CA HIS A 30 14.98 0.86 6.53
C HIS A 30 15.30 1.14 8.00
N ALA A 31 15.28 2.41 8.42
CA ALA A 31 15.52 2.77 9.81
C ALA A 31 14.45 2.19 10.75
N CYS A 32 13.20 2.06 10.32
CA CYS A 32 12.16 1.38 11.10
C CYS A 32 12.52 -0.09 11.35
N VAL A 33 13.01 -0.81 10.34
CA VAL A 33 13.45 -2.20 10.47
C VAL A 33 14.62 -2.30 11.45
N ASP A 34 15.60 -1.41 11.34
CA ASP A 34 16.80 -1.44 12.18
C ASP A 34 16.53 -1.10 13.66
N LEU A 35 15.53 -0.24 13.92
CA LEU A 35 15.32 0.37 15.24
C LEU A 35 14.10 -0.16 16.00
N LEU A 36 13.12 -0.76 15.33
CA LEU A 36 11.79 -1.04 15.93
C LEU A 36 11.46 -2.53 16.07
N GLU A 37 12.43 -3.42 15.87
CA GLU A 37 12.25 -4.89 15.97
C GLU A 37 11.16 -5.43 15.03
N VAL A 38 11.12 -4.91 13.81
CA VAL A 38 10.20 -5.34 12.73
C VAL A 38 10.98 -5.90 11.55
N ASP A 39 10.37 -6.78 10.77
CA ASP A 39 11.02 -7.48 9.66
C ASP A 39 10.84 -6.76 8.32
N GLY A 40 9.86 -5.84 8.25
CA GLY A 40 9.54 -5.07 7.05
C GLY A 40 8.81 -3.79 7.39
N ALA A 41 8.91 -2.81 6.50
CA ALA A 41 8.20 -1.54 6.61
C ALA A 41 7.85 -0.99 5.22
N SER A 42 6.70 -0.34 5.11
CA SER A 42 6.28 0.39 3.91
C SER A 42 5.48 1.63 4.26
N ILE A 43 5.58 2.65 3.41
CA ILE A 43 4.77 3.86 3.48
C ILE A 43 3.88 3.87 2.24
N SER A 44 2.57 3.91 2.46
CA SER A 44 1.58 4.06 1.38
C SER A 44 1.23 5.53 1.17
N LEU A 45 0.85 5.87 -0.06
CA LEU A 45 0.20 7.13 -0.39
C LEU A 45 -1.27 6.88 -0.71
N MET A 46 -2.16 7.66 -0.10
CA MET A 46 -3.60 7.60 -0.31
C MET A 46 -4.15 8.95 -0.74
N HIS A 47 -5.06 8.91 -1.72
CA HIS A 47 -5.77 10.08 -2.21
C HIS A 47 -7.24 9.72 -2.40
N GLU A 48 -8.14 10.55 -1.85
CA GLU A 48 -9.60 10.34 -1.88
C GLU A 48 -10.04 8.93 -1.43
N GLY A 49 -9.39 8.41 -0.38
CA GLY A 49 -9.68 7.08 0.16
C GLY A 49 -9.15 5.90 -0.65
N ASN A 50 -8.43 6.16 -1.74
CA ASN A 50 -7.80 5.13 -2.58
C ASN A 50 -6.28 5.15 -2.42
N SER A 51 -5.65 3.98 -2.27
CA SER A 51 -4.19 3.87 -2.38
C SER A 51 -3.76 4.31 -3.78
N ARG A 52 -2.92 5.34 -3.82
CA ARG A 52 -2.18 5.75 -5.01
C ARG A 52 -1.11 4.71 -5.25
N GLY A 53 -0.17 4.52 -4.33
CA GLY A 53 0.90 3.54 -4.48
C GLY A 53 1.74 3.41 -3.21
N THR A 54 2.76 2.57 -3.28
CA THR A 54 3.76 2.43 -2.21
C THR A 54 4.84 3.48 -2.38
N PHE A 55 4.81 4.50 -1.52
CA PHE A 55 5.73 5.64 -1.55
C PHE A 55 7.14 5.29 -1.01
N GLY A 56 7.22 4.43 0.00
CA GLY A 56 8.48 3.94 0.55
C GLY A 56 8.38 2.48 0.97
N SER A 57 9.50 1.75 0.93
CA SER A 57 9.56 0.37 1.41
C SER A 57 10.96 -0.01 1.86
N SER A 58 11.08 -0.83 2.90
CA SER A 58 12.37 -1.37 3.35
C SER A 58 12.85 -2.56 2.52
N ASN A 59 11.95 -3.22 1.79
CA ASN A 59 12.28 -4.30 0.87
C ASN A 59 11.13 -4.57 -0.11
N GLU A 60 11.41 -5.36 -1.14
CA GLU A 60 10.43 -5.69 -2.19
C GLU A 60 9.22 -6.46 -1.65
N LEU A 61 9.43 -7.31 -0.64
CA LEU A 61 8.32 -8.01 0.01
C LEU A 61 7.36 -6.99 0.64
N SER A 62 7.85 -6.05 1.45
CA SER A 62 7.03 -5.01 2.09
C SER A 62 6.28 -4.17 1.06
N ARG A 63 6.92 -3.82 -0.07
CA ARG A 63 6.28 -3.13 -1.19
C ARG A 63 5.13 -3.94 -1.79
N ARG A 64 5.34 -5.24 -2.01
CA ARG A 64 4.32 -6.15 -2.51
C ARG A 64 3.15 -6.26 -1.52
N LEU A 65 3.43 -6.44 -0.22
CA LEU A 65 2.41 -6.57 0.82
C LEU A 65 1.54 -5.32 0.95
N ASP A 66 2.14 -4.13 0.87
CA ASP A 66 1.39 -2.86 0.80
C ASP A 66 0.47 -2.81 -0.43
N SER A 67 1.00 -3.15 -1.61
CA SER A 67 0.21 -3.19 -2.85
C SER A 67 -0.92 -4.23 -2.84
N LEU A 68 -0.84 -5.27 -2.02
CA LEU A 68 -1.94 -6.21 -1.84
C LEU A 68 -3.14 -5.58 -1.12
N GLN A 69 -2.95 -4.61 -0.23
CA GLN A 69 -4.06 -3.90 0.41
C GLN A 69 -4.92 -3.14 -0.61
N TYR A 70 -4.28 -2.53 -1.62
CA TYR A 70 -4.99 -1.97 -2.77
C TYR A 70 -5.71 -3.06 -3.58
N THR A 71 -5.02 -4.16 -3.86
CA THR A 71 -5.55 -5.27 -4.67
C THR A 71 -6.79 -5.88 -4.02
N PHE A 72 -6.77 -6.12 -2.72
CA PHE A 72 -7.89 -6.70 -1.97
C PHE A 72 -8.92 -5.65 -1.53
N GLY A 73 -8.52 -4.37 -1.47
CA GLY A 73 -9.39 -3.26 -1.06
C GLY A 73 -9.76 -3.33 0.41
N GLU A 74 -8.98 -4.09 1.16
CA GLU A 74 -9.04 -4.28 2.60
C GLU A 74 -7.62 -4.39 3.13
N GLY A 75 -7.43 -4.01 4.38
CA GLY A 75 -6.13 -4.07 5.03
C GLY A 75 -5.98 -3.01 6.13
N PRO A 76 -5.04 -3.22 7.05
CA PRO A 76 -4.81 -2.35 8.20
C PRO A 76 -4.48 -0.90 7.79
N CYS A 77 -3.76 -0.65 6.68
CA CYS A 77 -3.48 0.70 6.18
C CYS A 77 -4.76 1.45 5.83
N LEU A 78 -5.68 0.80 5.10
CA LEU A 78 -6.93 1.43 4.67
C LEU A 78 -7.79 1.82 5.87
N ASP A 79 -7.83 0.95 6.89
CA ASP A 79 -8.55 1.21 8.12
C ASP A 79 -7.85 2.30 8.96
N ALA A 80 -6.52 2.30 9.05
CA ALA A 80 -5.76 3.33 9.77
C ALA A 80 -6.00 4.73 9.19
N VAL A 81 -6.01 4.86 7.86
CA VAL A 81 -6.32 6.12 7.17
C VAL A 81 -7.79 6.51 7.33
N ARG A 82 -8.72 5.55 7.18
CA ARG A 82 -10.16 5.82 7.32
C ARG A 82 -10.53 6.27 8.72
N GLU A 83 -9.95 5.64 9.74
CA GLU A 83 -10.29 5.88 11.14
C GLU A 83 -9.40 6.94 11.80
N GLY A 84 -8.29 7.32 11.17
CA GLY A 84 -7.36 8.31 11.70
C GLY A 84 -6.62 7.87 12.95
N ARG A 85 -6.44 6.56 13.14
CA ARG A 85 -5.79 6.00 14.34
C ARG A 85 -4.96 4.76 14.01
N PRO A 86 -3.97 4.41 14.86
CA PRO A 86 -3.23 3.17 14.70
C PRO A 86 -4.13 1.94 14.68
N VAL A 87 -3.83 1.03 13.76
CA VAL A 87 -4.46 -0.29 13.64
C VAL A 87 -3.40 -1.35 13.88
N LEU A 88 -3.57 -2.11 14.96
CA LEU A 88 -2.60 -3.12 15.40
C LEU A 88 -3.22 -4.50 15.23
N ALA A 89 -2.57 -5.37 14.46
CA ALA A 89 -2.90 -6.77 14.32
C ALA A 89 -1.71 -7.60 14.79
N THR A 90 -1.75 -7.99 16.07
CA THR A 90 -0.64 -8.65 16.78
C THR A 90 -0.56 -10.14 16.50
N ASP A 91 -1.64 -10.75 16.00
CA ASP A 91 -1.66 -12.14 15.53
C ASP A 91 -2.65 -12.29 14.36
N LEU A 92 -2.13 -12.24 13.14
CA LEU A 92 -2.89 -12.49 11.91
C LEU A 92 -3.40 -13.92 11.79
N SER A 93 -2.98 -14.85 12.66
CA SER A 93 -3.51 -16.21 12.66
C SER A 93 -4.61 -16.44 13.70
N ASP A 94 -4.99 -15.41 14.48
CA ASP A 94 -6.07 -15.53 15.46
C ASP A 94 -7.42 -15.80 14.75
N PRO A 95 -8.07 -16.97 14.95
CA PRO A 95 -9.35 -17.26 14.32
C PRO A 95 -10.50 -16.35 14.80
N GLN A 96 -10.34 -15.61 15.90
CA GLN A 96 -11.33 -14.66 16.39
C GLN A 96 -11.26 -13.31 15.67
N ASP A 97 -10.12 -12.96 15.07
CA ASP A 97 -9.98 -11.74 14.29
C ASP A 97 -10.48 -11.97 12.85
N GLN A 98 -11.67 -11.42 12.57
CA GLN A 98 -12.35 -11.57 11.28
C GLN A 98 -12.03 -10.42 10.30
N ARG A 99 -11.10 -9.53 10.65
CA ARG A 99 -10.72 -8.40 9.79
C ARG A 99 -9.88 -8.89 8.61
N TRP A 100 -10.16 -8.32 7.45
CA TRP A 100 -9.40 -8.44 6.19
C TRP A 100 -9.03 -9.89 5.79
N PRO A 101 -10.01 -10.78 5.57
CA PRO A 101 -9.76 -12.20 5.31
C PRO A 101 -8.80 -12.46 4.13
N ALA A 102 -8.95 -11.79 3.00
CA ALA A 102 -8.09 -11.98 1.83
C ALA A 102 -6.67 -11.43 2.08
N PHE A 103 -6.58 -10.28 2.74
CA PHE A 103 -5.28 -9.71 3.13
C PHE A 103 -4.55 -10.63 4.12
N ARG A 104 -5.25 -11.09 5.14
CA ARG A 104 -4.73 -11.98 6.19
C ARG A 104 -4.16 -13.26 5.59
N ASP A 105 -4.89 -13.93 4.71
CA ASP A 105 -4.44 -15.17 4.08
C ASP A 105 -3.14 -14.94 3.30
N ALA A 106 -3.07 -13.89 2.48
CA ALA A 106 -1.86 -13.54 1.73
C ALA A 106 -0.67 -13.18 2.63
N MET A 107 -0.91 -12.50 3.76
CA MET A 107 0.13 -12.21 4.76
C MET A 107 0.69 -13.50 5.37
N LEU A 108 -0.19 -14.43 5.75
CA LEU A 108 0.19 -15.69 6.36
C LEU A 108 1.03 -16.56 5.41
N GLU A 109 0.62 -16.63 4.14
CA GLU A 109 1.37 -17.29 3.05
C GLU A 109 2.75 -16.67 2.83
N SER A 110 2.85 -15.35 2.97
CA SER A 110 4.10 -14.58 2.84
C SER A 110 4.99 -14.65 4.10
N GLY A 111 4.59 -15.41 5.12
CA GLY A 111 5.35 -15.56 6.37
C GLY A 111 5.14 -14.46 7.41
N VAL A 112 4.27 -13.47 7.13
CA VAL A 112 3.92 -12.41 8.08
C VAL A 112 2.92 -12.95 9.12
N ARG A 113 3.06 -12.51 10.36
CA ARG A 113 2.26 -12.94 11.51
C ARG A 113 1.68 -11.77 12.30
N ALA A 114 2.26 -10.58 12.19
CA ALA A 114 1.70 -9.36 12.75
C ALA A 114 1.97 -8.16 11.83
N VAL A 115 1.05 -7.19 11.88
CA VAL A 115 1.13 -5.95 11.10
C VAL A 115 0.61 -4.78 11.94
N PHE A 116 1.30 -3.64 11.86
CA PHE A 116 0.96 -2.43 12.58
C PHE A 116 0.90 -1.27 11.59
N ALA A 117 -0.30 -0.77 11.32
CA ALA A 117 -0.53 0.36 10.42
C ALA A 117 -0.67 1.64 11.23
N LEU A 118 0.20 2.60 10.97
CA LEU A 118 0.30 3.86 11.68
C LEU A 118 -0.03 4.99 10.69
N PRO A 119 -1.11 5.76 10.90
CA PRO A 119 -1.56 6.73 9.91
C PRO A 119 -0.54 7.88 9.76
N VAL A 120 -0.25 8.23 8.51
CA VAL A 120 0.59 9.38 8.13
C VAL A 120 -0.33 10.55 7.85
N ALA A 121 -0.16 11.63 8.63
CA ALA A 121 -0.96 12.83 8.51
C ALA A 121 -0.15 13.98 7.93
N VAL A 122 -0.73 14.67 6.95
CA VAL A 122 -0.26 15.96 6.46
C VAL A 122 -1.31 17.01 6.78
N ALA A 123 -0.92 18.03 7.55
CA ALA A 123 -1.84 19.00 8.13
C ALA A 123 -3.01 18.33 8.88
N SER A 124 -4.24 18.44 8.38
CA SER A 124 -5.45 17.86 8.98
C SER A 124 -6.01 16.66 8.21
N SER A 125 -5.24 16.08 7.27
CA SER A 125 -5.67 14.95 6.44
C SER A 125 -4.72 13.76 6.56
N TYR A 126 -5.27 12.55 6.64
CA TYR A 126 -4.51 11.31 6.57
C TYR A 126 -4.26 10.96 5.10
N VAL A 127 -3.00 11.00 4.71
CA VAL A 127 -2.56 10.87 3.30
C VAL A 127 -1.88 9.52 3.04
N GLY A 128 -1.87 8.61 4.01
CA GLY A 128 -1.18 7.33 3.91
C GLY A 128 -1.05 6.64 5.25
N ALA A 129 -0.37 5.51 5.27
CA ALA A 129 0.04 4.84 6.49
C ALA A 129 1.47 4.30 6.37
N LEU A 130 2.16 4.25 7.51
CA LEU A 130 3.35 3.45 7.71
C LEU A 130 2.91 2.07 8.22
N ASP A 131 3.10 1.04 7.42
CA ASP A 131 2.90 -0.34 7.81
C ASP A 131 4.21 -0.95 8.28
N LEU A 132 4.16 -1.64 9.41
CA LEU A 132 5.28 -2.38 9.99
C LEU A 132 4.91 -3.86 10.05
N PHE A 133 5.71 -4.72 9.42
CA PHE A 133 5.46 -6.15 9.30
C PHE A 133 6.37 -6.96 10.21
N ARG A 134 5.83 -8.01 10.84
CA ARG A 134 6.60 -8.99 11.61
C ARG A 134 6.25 -10.41 11.21
N SER A 135 7.27 -11.24 11.13
CA SER A 135 7.22 -12.70 10.96
C SER A 135 6.85 -13.44 12.24
N GLN A 136 6.81 -12.73 13.38
CA GLN A 136 6.41 -13.24 14.68
C GLN A 136 5.14 -12.54 15.17
N LYS A 137 4.35 -13.28 15.94
CA LYS A 137 3.19 -12.75 16.67
C LYS A 137 3.65 -11.88 17.84
N GLY A 138 2.72 -11.09 18.35
CA GLY A 138 2.85 -10.38 19.62
C GLY A 138 2.76 -8.87 19.48
N GLU A 139 2.69 -8.22 20.63
CA GLU A 139 2.67 -6.76 20.71
C GLU A 139 4.04 -6.17 20.36
N MET A 140 4.02 -4.92 19.89
CA MET A 140 5.23 -4.09 19.89
C MET A 140 5.51 -3.64 21.31
N THR A 141 6.80 -3.47 21.65
CA THR A 141 7.16 -2.79 22.89
C THR A 141 6.67 -1.34 22.84
N THR A 142 6.45 -0.72 24.01
CA THR A 142 6.07 0.70 24.09
C THR A 142 7.06 1.60 23.36
N GLU A 143 8.36 1.29 23.46
CA GLU A 143 9.42 2.06 22.79
C GLU A 143 9.33 1.92 21.27
N ALA A 144 9.18 0.69 20.75
CA ALA A 144 9.04 0.44 19.32
C ALA A 144 7.76 1.07 18.74
N LEU A 145 6.63 0.98 19.43
CA LEU A 145 5.39 1.64 19.00
C LEU A 145 5.53 3.16 18.99
N THR A 146 6.19 3.73 20.00
CA THR A 146 6.49 5.17 20.06
C THR A 146 7.36 5.59 18.88
N GLY A 147 8.41 4.82 18.58
CA GLY A 147 9.26 5.03 17.41
C GLY A 147 8.51 4.93 16.09
N GLY A 148 7.61 3.95 15.96
CA GLY A 148 6.75 3.81 14.78
C GLY A 148 5.86 5.04 14.58
N LEU A 149 5.25 5.58 15.65
CA LEU A 149 4.44 6.80 15.56
C LEU A 149 5.27 8.02 15.15
N MET A 150 6.51 8.12 15.66
CA MET A 150 7.44 9.17 15.24
C MET A 150 7.85 9.00 13.78
N ALA A 151 8.08 7.78 13.32
CA ALA A 151 8.38 7.51 11.92
C ALA A 151 7.20 7.86 11.03
N ALA A 152 5.96 7.52 11.41
CA ALA A 152 4.76 7.91 10.67
C ALA A 152 4.60 9.43 10.57
N GLU A 153 4.95 10.18 11.62
CA GLU A 153 4.99 11.65 11.58
C GLU A 153 6.10 12.17 10.65
N LEU A 154 7.30 11.58 10.71
CA LEU A 154 8.43 11.95 9.87
C LEU A 154 8.19 11.63 8.38
N ALA A 155 7.41 10.59 8.07
CA ALA A 155 7.02 10.21 6.71
C ALA A 155 6.23 11.33 5.99
N ALA A 156 5.61 12.25 6.74
CA ALA A 156 4.93 13.41 6.17
C ALA A 156 5.89 14.38 5.46
N LEU A 157 7.17 14.44 5.86
CA LEU A 157 8.16 15.36 5.29
C LEU A 157 8.47 15.07 3.81
N PRO A 158 8.90 13.86 3.42
CA PRO A 158 9.12 13.55 2.02
C PRO A 158 7.82 13.56 1.19
N LEU A 159 6.67 13.26 1.80
CA LEU A 159 5.37 13.42 1.11
C LEU A 159 5.04 14.89 0.81
N LEU A 160 5.30 15.79 1.76
CA LEU A 160 5.14 17.22 1.54
C LEU A 160 6.07 17.73 0.46
N ASP A 161 7.33 17.31 0.45
CA ASP A 161 8.32 17.69 -0.58
C ASP A 161 7.82 17.31 -1.98
N LEU A 162 7.31 16.08 -2.13
CA LEU A 162 6.69 15.59 -3.36
C LEU A 162 5.48 16.43 -3.78
N MET A 163 4.58 16.79 -2.85
CA MET A 163 3.40 17.62 -3.12
C MET A 163 3.73 19.09 -3.39
N THR A 164 4.83 19.63 -2.84
CA THR A 164 5.24 21.02 -3.07
C THR A 164 6.04 21.20 -4.37
N ALA A 165 6.70 20.15 -4.85
CA ALA A 165 7.29 20.13 -6.18
C ALA A 165 6.24 20.41 -7.29
N ASP A 166 4.95 20.14 -7.02
CA ASP A 166 3.83 20.49 -7.90
C ASP A 166 3.60 22.00 -8.05
N VAL A 167 3.97 22.81 -7.04
CA VAL A 167 3.60 24.24 -6.94
C VAL A 167 4.64 25.17 -7.57
N ASP A 168 5.92 24.77 -7.55
CA ASP A 168 7.03 25.61 -8.06
C ASP A 168 7.23 25.50 -9.59
N TRP A 169 6.55 24.57 -10.28
CA TRP A 169 6.71 24.37 -11.74
C TRP A 169 5.96 25.41 -12.60
N GLU A 170 4.99 26.17 -12.09
CA GLU A 170 4.34 27.20 -12.93
C GLU A 170 5.32 28.32 -13.41
N GLY A 171 6.58 28.34 -12.92
CA GLY A 171 7.57 29.37 -13.23
C GLY A 171 8.88 28.96 -13.94
N ALA A 172 9.23 27.68 -14.07
CA ALA A 172 10.55 27.31 -14.63
C ALA A 172 10.54 25.99 -15.40
N GLY A 173 10.90 26.04 -16.68
CA GLY A 173 11.09 24.84 -17.51
C GLY A 173 12.32 24.02 -17.07
N GLN A 174 12.18 22.70 -17.26
CA GLN A 174 13.12 21.59 -17.02
C GLN A 174 13.20 21.10 -15.56
N GLY A 175 12.50 19.99 -15.28
CA GLY A 175 12.63 19.22 -14.04
C GLY A 175 11.85 17.90 -14.05
N ASP A 176 12.06 17.03 -15.04
CA ASP A 176 11.28 15.81 -15.38
C ASP A 176 11.19 14.69 -14.31
N ASP A 177 11.49 14.95 -13.04
CA ASP A 177 11.64 13.88 -12.05
C ASP A 177 10.40 13.69 -11.17
N GLY A 178 9.76 14.78 -10.69
CA GLY A 178 8.66 14.69 -9.71
C GLY A 178 7.36 14.12 -10.28
N TRP A 179 6.98 14.54 -11.50
CA TRP A 179 5.78 14.05 -12.18
C TRP A 179 5.91 12.59 -12.61
N GLU A 180 7.05 12.17 -13.16
CA GLU A 180 7.28 10.76 -13.48
C GLU A 180 7.26 9.90 -12.22
N GLN A 181 7.84 10.39 -11.12
CA GLN A 181 7.82 9.70 -9.82
C GLN A 181 6.40 9.58 -9.26
N LEU A 182 5.61 10.66 -9.26
CA LEU A 182 4.22 10.62 -8.82
C LEU A 182 3.38 9.72 -9.75
N ALA A 183 3.54 9.83 -11.07
CA ALA A 183 2.85 8.99 -12.05
C ALA A 183 3.18 7.50 -11.87
N SER A 184 4.44 7.17 -11.51
CA SER A 184 4.84 5.80 -11.16
C SER A 184 4.12 5.29 -9.89
N LEU A 185 3.77 6.21 -8.98
CA LEU A 185 2.97 5.91 -7.80
C LEU A 185 1.48 5.87 -8.11
N GLU A 186 0.97 6.61 -9.10
CA GLU A 186 -0.47 6.76 -9.35
C GLU A 186 -1.18 5.52 -9.93
N ARG A 187 -0.50 4.37 -10.06
CA ARG A 187 -1.03 3.15 -10.67
C ARG A 187 -1.68 3.44 -12.03
N VAL A 188 -1.01 4.25 -12.85
CA VAL A 188 -1.49 4.66 -14.19
C VAL A 188 -1.83 3.43 -15.05
N GLU A 189 -1.02 2.38 -14.94
CA GLU A 189 -1.25 1.10 -15.61
C GLU A 189 -2.62 0.50 -15.24
N VAL A 190 -3.06 0.62 -13.99
CA VAL A 190 -4.36 0.11 -13.52
C VAL A 190 -5.49 0.88 -14.18
N TYR A 191 -5.37 2.21 -14.30
CA TYR A 191 -6.36 3.02 -15.00
C TYR A 191 -6.39 2.72 -16.51
N GLN A 192 -5.23 2.53 -17.14
CA GLN A 192 -5.15 2.15 -18.55
C GLN A 192 -5.78 0.77 -18.79
N ALA A 193 -5.43 -0.24 -17.99
CA ALA A 193 -6.02 -1.57 -18.08
C ALA A 193 -7.54 -1.53 -17.83
N THR A 194 -7.99 -0.74 -16.85
CA THR A 194 -9.42 -0.52 -16.58
C THR A 194 -10.12 0.06 -17.81
N GLY A 195 -9.54 1.07 -18.47
CA GLY A 195 -10.08 1.63 -19.72
C GLY A 195 -10.12 0.64 -20.87
N MET A 196 -9.11 -0.23 -20.99
CA MET A 196 -9.10 -1.31 -21.98
C MET A 196 -10.22 -2.33 -21.73
N ILE A 197 -10.46 -2.71 -20.47
CA ILE A 197 -11.53 -3.63 -20.07
C ILE A 197 -12.91 -2.99 -20.32
N MET A 198 -13.08 -1.70 -19.98
CA MET A 198 -14.31 -0.95 -20.26
C MET A 198 -14.67 -0.98 -21.74
N GLY A 199 -13.69 -0.73 -22.63
CA GLY A 199 -13.89 -0.75 -24.07
C GLY A 199 -14.16 -2.15 -24.64
N ALA A 200 -13.59 -3.20 -24.03
CA ALA A 200 -13.78 -4.57 -24.47
C ALA A 200 -15.13 -5.17 -24.05
N MET A 201 -15.70 -4.73 -22.92
CA MET A 201 -16.84 -5.40 -22.27
C MET A 201 -18.05 -4.49 -21.99
N GLU A 202 -18.07 -3.27 -22.53
CA GLU A 202 -19.15 -2.29 -22.37
C GLU A 202 -19.60 -2.06 -20.92
N MET A 203 -18.63 -1.99 -19.99
CA MET A 203 -18.89 -1.86 -18.55
C MET A 203 -18.41 -0.52 -17.99
N GLY A 204 -18.97 -0.15 -16.82
CA GLY A 204 -18.58 1.05 -16.08
C GLY A 204 -17.20 0.91 -15.43
N PRO A 205 -16.55 2.04 -15.09
CA PRO A 205 -15.19 2.06 -14.53
C PRO A 205 -15.06 1.30 -13.21
N SER A 206 -16.05 1.43 -12.32
CA SER A 206 -16.04 0.72 -11.03
C SER A 206 -16.13 -0.79 -11.20
N GLU A 207 -16.93 -1.27 -12.16
CA GLU A 207 -17.06 -2.70 -12.46
C GLU A 207 -15.76 -3.24 -13.07
N ALA A 208 -15.18 -2.53 -14.04
CA ALA A 208 -13.91 -2.89 -14.65
C ALA A 208 -12.76 -2.97 -13.64
N LEU A 209 -12.71 -2.04 -12.68
CA LEU A 209 -11.69 -2.05 -11.62
C LEU A 209 -11.88 -3.20 -10.63
N VAL A 210 -13.12 -3.44 -10.18
CA VAL A 210 -13.44 -4.60 -9.31
C VAL A 210 -13.03 -5.89 -10.00
N ARG A 211 -13.33 -5.99 -11.30
CA ARG A 211 -12.96 -7.10 -12.15
C ARG A 211 -11.44 -7.29 -12.20
N LEU A 212 -10.69 -6.27 -12.62
CA LEU A 212 -9.23 -6.32 -12.65
C LEU A 212 -8.65 -6.82 -11.31
N ARG A 213 -9.14 -6.29 -10.18
CA ARG A 213 -8.70 -6.70 -8.84
C ARG A 213 -9.07 -8.14 -8.50
N ALA A 214 -10.26 -8.61 -8.87
CA ALA A 214 -10.68 -9.99 -8.66
C ALA A 214 -9.79 -10.99 -9.43
N HIS A 215 -9.40 -10.66 -10.67
CA HIS A 215 -8.49 -11.49 -11.44
C HIS A 215 -7.06 -11.48 -10.90
N ALA A 216 -6.61 -10.34 -10.37
CA ALA A 216 -5.31 -10.23 -9.75
C ALA A 216 -5.27 -11.14 -8.51
N TYR A 217 -6.30 -11.07 -7.66
CA TYR A 217 -6.50 -11.96 -6.52
C TYR A 217 -6.49 -13.44 -6.92
N ALA A 218 -7.31 -13.84 -7.89
CA ALA A 218 -7.40 -15.23 -8.33
C ALA A 218 -6.08 -15.83 -8.85
N ARG A 219 -5.12 -14.97 -9.24
CA ARG A 219 -3.81 -15.36 -9.78
C ARG A 219 -2.66 -15.15 -8.79
N GLY A 220 -2.93 -14.68 -7.57
CA GLY A 220 -1.90 -14.33 -6.59
C GLY A 220 -1.00 -13.16 -7.02
N MET A 221 -1.52 -12.31 -7.92
CA MET A 221 -0.83 -11.14 -8.45
C MET A 221 -1.36 -9.87 -7.79
N THR A 222 -0.55 -8.81 -7.78
CA THR A 222 -1.03 -7.46 -7.49
C THR A 222 -1.86 -6.92 -8.66
N ALA A 223 -2.76 -5.98 -8.37
CA ALA A 223 -3.53 -5.31 -9.42
C ALA A 223 -2.63 -4.63 -10.46
N SER A 224 -1.50 -4.05 -10.04
CA SER A 224 -0.49 -3.44 -10.93
C SER A 224 0.19 -4.47 -11.83
N GLU A 225 0.62 -5.63 -11.29
CA GLU A 225 1.20 -6.71 -12.10
C GLU A 225 0.21 -7.21 -13.18
N LEU A 226 -1.06 -7.38 -12.81
CA LEU A 226 -2.09 -7.80 -13.76
C LEU A 226 -2.35 -6.71 -14.81
N ALA A 227 -2.47 -5.45 -14.38
CA ALA A 227 -2.69 -4.32 -15.27
C ALA A 227 -1.59 -4.19 -16.33
N TRP A 228 -0.33 -4.33 -15.93
CA TRP A 228 0.80 -4.40 -16.86
C TRP A 228 0.63 -5.52 -17.90
N ALA A 229 0.28 -6.73 -17.45
CA ALA A 229 0.05 -7.85 -18.36
C ALA A 229 -1.07 -7.58 -19.38
N VAL A 230 -2.12 -6.84 -18.99
CA VAL A 230 -3.22 -6.41 -19.88
C VAL A 230 -2.75 -5.33 -20.86
N VAL A 231 -2.10 -4.29 -20.38
CA VAL A 231 -1.60 -3.17 -21.21
C VAL A 231 -0.62 -3.67 -22.27
N GLU A 232 0.27 -4.58 -21.89
CA GLU A 232 1.24 -5.19 -22.80
C GLU A 232 0.66 -6.32 -23.66
N ARG A 233 -0.67 -6.57 -23.56
CA ARG A 233 -1.41 -7.62 -24.29
C ARG A 233 -0.84 -9.02 -24.10
N ARG A 234 -0.15 -9.27 -22.98
CA ARG A 234 0.29 -10.61 -22.57
C ARG A 234 -0.86 -11.41 -21.95
N LEU A 235 -1.85 -10.71 -21.42
CA LEU A 235 -3.09 -11.26 -20.93
C LEU A 235 -4.25 -10.56 -21.64
N GLN A 236 -5.13 -11.33 -22.27
CA GLN A 236 -6.44 -10.85 -22.65
C GLN A 236 -7.41 -11.33 -21.58
N LEU A 237 -8.17 -10.38 -21.04
CA LEU A 237 -9.29 -10.68 -20.15
C LEU A 237 -10.50 -10.73 -21.06
N ASP A 238 -11.01 -11.92 -21.35
CA ASP A 238 -12.15 -12.10 -22.24
C ASP A 238 -13.44 -12.34 -21.46
N VAL A 239 -14.62 -12.09 -22.05
CA VAL A 239 -15.91 -12.14 -21.34
C VAL A 239 -16.11 -13.49 -20.61
N ASP A 240 -15.59 -14.57 -21.18
CA ASP A 240 -15.64 -15.93 -20.63
C ASP A 240 -14.79 -16.10 -19.35
N ASP A 241 -13.69 -15.36 -19.19
CA ASP A 241 -12.84 -15.40 -17.99
C ASP A 241 -13.57 -14.87 -16.73
N TRP A 242 -14.67 -14.13 -16.94
CA TRP A 242 -15.48 -13.53 -15.88
C TRP A 242 -16.77 -14.30 -15.58
N SER A 243 -17.02 -15.39 -16.31
CA SER A 243 -18.27 -16.16 -16.25
C SER A 243 -18.23 -17.34 -15.27
N GLY A 244 -17.23 -17.39 -14.37
CA GLY A 244 -17.07 -18.44 -13.37
C GLY A 244 -18.22 -18.53 -12.36
N ASP A 245 -19.16 -19.42 -12.66
CA ASP A 245 -20.15 -20.08 -11.79
C ASP A 245 -21.42 -19.29 -11.41
N ALA A 246 -22.28 -19.05 -12.40
CA ALA A 246 -23.71 -19.24 -12.19
C ALA A 246 -24.03 -20.71 -12.51
N GLY A 247 -23.60 -21.62 -11.63
CA GLY A 247 -23.96 -23.03 -11.67
C GLY A 247 -25.47 -23.17 -11.78
N ASP A 248 -25.89 -23.78 -12.88
CA ASP A 248 -27.24 -24.20 -13.17
C ASP A 248 -27.83 -24.98 -11.99
N VAL A 249 -28.61 -24.30 -11.13
CA VAL A 249 -29.48 -24.93 -10.14
C VAL A 249 -30.81 -25.30 -10.80
N THR A 250 -30.77 -26.08 -11.87
CA THR A 250 -31.92 -26.91 -12.25
C THR A 250 -31.78 -28.26 -11.54
N GLY A 251 -32.19 -28.28 -10.28
CA GLY A 251 -32.44 -29.54 -9.57
C GLY A 251 -33.50 -30.36 -10.32
N PRO A 252 -33.36 -31.68 -10.45
CA PRO A 252 -34.36 -32.48 -11.12
C PRO A 252 -35.65 -32.47 -10.30
N ALA A 253 -36.76 -32.14 -10.98
CA ALA A 253 -38.09 -32.37 -10.45
C ALA A 253 -38.39 -33.87 -10.48
N ARG A 254 -38.71 -34.39 -9.29
CA ARG A 254 -39.34 -35.69 -8.93
C ARG A 254 -38.42 -36.86 -8.62
#